data_AF-A0A367LWW2-F1
#
_entry.id   AF-A0A367LWW2-F1
#
_cell.length_a   1.000
_cell.length_b   1.000
_cell.length_c   1.000
_cell.angle_alpha   90.00
_cell.angle_beta   90.00
_cell.angle_gamma   90.00
#
_symmetry.space_group_name_H-M   'P 1'
#
loop_
_entity.id
_entity.type
_entity.pdbx_description
1 polymer ?
#
loop_
_entity_poly.entity_id
_entity_poly.type
_entity_poly.pdbx_seq_one_letter_code
_entity_poly.pdbx_strand_id
1 'polypeptide(L)'
;LVLARWSESAEFLLNVPLFDRHADDPRIGEVIADFTTLLLLECRMQAGVSFAEAVKSFQRNLHGAIDHAAFPALEVLREARRQGQPRSAPVVFASNLGEEGFVPAAFRDAFGDLHDMLSQTPQVW
;
A
#
# COMPACT_ATOMS: atom_id res chain seq x y z
N LEU A 1 -4.63 -5.79 -13.38
CA LEU A 1 -5.56 -5.96 -14.54
C LEU A 1 -6.20 -4.65 -14.98
N VAL A 2 -6.98 -3.96 -14.14
CA VAL A 2 -7.67 -2.71 -14.55
C VAL A 2 -6.68 -1.61 -14.91
N LEU A 3 -5.77 -1.25 -14.00
CA LEU A 3 -4.76 -0.22 -14.26
C LEU A 3 -3.94 -0.52 -15.51
N ALA A 4 -3.43 -1.74 -15.65
CA ALA A 4 -2.68 -2.18 -16.84
C ALA A 4 -3.47 -2.06 -18.16
N ARG A 5 -4.80 -2.22 -18.12
CA ARG A 5 -5.65 -2.09 -19.32
C ARG A 5 -5.91 -0.63 -19.72
N TRP A 6 -5.89 0.28 -18.75
CA TRP A 6 -6.22 1.70 -18.93
C TRP A 6 -5.00 2.62 -18.84
N SER A 7 -3.80 2.04 -18.72
CA SER A 7 -2.52 2.74 -18.73
C SER A 7 -1.85 2.53 -20.08
N GLU A 8 -1.00 3.47 -20.48
CA GLU A 8 -0.19 3.35 -21.72
C GLU A 8 0.80 2.17 -21.65
N SER A 9 1.24 1.83 -20.44
CA SER A 9 2.10 0.68 -20.15
C SER A 9 1.42 -0.34 -19.26
N ALA A 10 1.59 -1.63 -19.57
CA ALA A 10 1.21 -2.75 -18.71
C ALA A 10 2.27 -3.10 -17.65
N GLU A 11 3.38 -2.36 -17.65
CA GLU A 11 4.50 -2.46 -16.71
C GLU A 11 4.63 -1.13 -15.96
N PHE A 12 4.38 -1.15 -14.65
CA PHE A 12 4.44 0.05 -13.81
C PHE A 12 4.71 -0.32 -12.36
N LEU A 13 5.04 0.70 -11.56
CA LEU A 13 5.25 0.58 -10.12
C LEU A 13 4.02 1.09 -9.36
N LEU A 14 3.58 0.33 -8.36
CA LEU A 14 2.61 0.75 -7.37
C LEU A 14 3.33 1.21 -6.10
N ASN A 15 2.84 2.31 -5.51
CA ASN A 15 3.12 2.65 -4.12
C ASN A 15 1.99 2.09 -3.25
N VAL A 16 2.33 1.20 -2.31
CA VAL A 16 1.36 0.56 -1.42
C VAL A 16 1.69 0.94 0.02
N PRO A 17 0.85 1.73 0.70
CA PRO A 17 0.98 1.97 2.13
C PRO A 17 0.78 0.68 2.92
N LEU A 18 1.74 0.38 3.79
CA LEU A 18 1.71 -0.68 4.79
C LEU A 18 1.65 0.00 6.16
N PHE A 19 0.65 -0.39 6.96
CA PHE A 19 0.49 0.07 8.33
C PHE A 19 0.96 -1.02 9.29
N ASP A 20 2.27 -1.25 9.34
CA ASP A 20 2.85 -2.25 10.24
C ASP A 20 3.36 -1.60 11.52
N ARG A 21 2.92 -2.14 12.66
CA ARG A 21 3.40 -1.76 13.98
C ARG A 21 4.49 -2.73 14.39
N HIS A 22 5.67 -2.57 13.80
CA HIS A 22 6.86 -3.34 14.15
C HIS A 22 7.31 -3.03 15.59
N ALA A 23 6.84 -3.80 16.58
CA ALA A 23 7.41 -3.71 17.92
C ALA A 23 7.22 -4.98 18.74
N ASP A 24 8.27 -5.31 19.49
CA ASP A 24 8.22 -6.26 20.61
C ASP A 24 7.54 -5.65 21.86
N ASP A 25 7.10 -4.37 21.82
CA ASP A 25 6.40 -3.71 22.93
C ASP A 25 4.89 -4.03 22.86
N PRO A 26 4.32 -4.69 23.90
CA PRO A 26 2.90 -4.99 23.97
C PRO A 26 1.96 -3.78 23.86
N ARG A 27 2.46 -2.57 24.14
CA ARG A 27 1.67 -1.32 24.13
C ARG A 27 1.68 -0.62 22.77
N ILE A 28 2.37 -1.14 21.76
CA ILE A 28 2.48 -0.46 20.46
C ILE A 28 1.12 -0.21 19.81
N GLY A 29 0.12 -1.04 20.10
CA GLY A 29 -1.27 -0.87 19.64
C GLY A 29 -1.97 0.38 20.22
N GLU A 30 -1.51 0.90 21.36
CA GLU A 30 -2.10 2.06 22.04
C GLU A 30 -1.46 3.38 21.60
N VAL A 31 -0.36 3.32 20.85
CA VAL A 31 0.38 4.52 20.42
C VAL A 31 -0.32 5.22 19.28
N ILE A 32 -0.47 6.55 19.42
CA ILE A 32 -0.89 7.47 18.37
C ILE A 32 0.39 8.02 17.70
N ALA A 33 0.73 7.49 16.53
CA ALA A 33 1.87 7.93 15.73
C ALA A 33 1.65 7.54 14.26
N ASP A 34 2.55 8.01 13.38
CA ASP A 34 2.61 7.57 11.99
C ASP A 34 3.44 6.29 11.88
N PHE A 35 2.79 5.22 11.43
CA PHE A 35 3.41 3.91 11.17
C PHE A 35 3.41 3.56 9.67
N THR A 36 3.20 4.56 8.81
CA THR A 36 3.07 4.35 7.37
C THR A 36 4.43 4.02 6.76
N THR A 37 4.56 2.78 6.28
CA THR A 37 5.68 2.37 5.43
C THR A 37 5.19 2.28 3.99
N LEU A 38 5.86 2.94 3.05
CA LEU A 38 5.52 2.80 1.63
C LEU A 38 6.30 1.65 1.01
N LEU A 39 5.59 0.68 0.44
CA LEU A 39 6.16 -0.40 -0.35
C LEU A 39 6.12 -0.05 -1.83
N LEU A 40 7.16 -0.45 -2.56
CA LEU A 40 7.25 -0.29 -4.01
C LEU A 40 7.03 -1.65 -4.67
N LEU A 41 5.94 -1.82 -5.41
CA LEU A 41 5.60 -3.10 -6.05
C LEU A 41 5.65 -3.00 -7.56
N GLU A 42 6.40 -3.91 -8.17
CA GLU A 42 6.36 -4.11 -9.62
C GLU A 42 5.05 -4.78 -10.03
N CYS A 43 4.33 -4.13 -10.94
CA CYS A 43 3.17 -4.69 -11.62
C CYS A 43 3.53 -4.94 -13.08
N ARG A 44 3.55 -6.21 -13.46
CA ARG A 44 3.80 -6.65 -14.83
C ARG A 44 2.78 -7.70 -15.24
N MET A 45 2.03 -7.44 -16.30
CA MET A 45 1.09 -8.41 -16.87
C MET A 45 1.75 -9.15 -18.03
N GLN A 46 1.95 -10.46 -17.84
CA GLN A 46 2.45 -11.34 -18.88
C GLN A 46 1.29 -11.89 -19.69
N ALA A 47 1.42 -11.88 -21.03
CA ALA A 47 0.43 -12.49 -21.90
C ALA A 47 0.37 -14.01 -21.65
N GLY A 48 -0.84 -14.58 -21.66
CA GLY A 48 -1.06 -16.01 -21.51
C GLY A 48 -1.04 -16.55 -20.07
N VAL A 49 -0.85 -15.69 -19.06
CA VAL A 49 -0.93 -16.08 -17.64
C VAL A 49 -2.39 -16.01 -17.15
N SER A 50 -2.84 -17.02 -16.40
CA SER A 50 -4.17 -17.02 -15.82
C SER A 50 -4.30 -15.97 -14.69
N PHE A 51 -5.53 -15.53 -14.41
CA PHE A 51 -5.76 -14.58 -13.31
C PHE A 51 -5.25 -15.11 -11.97
N ALA A 52 -5.48 -16.39 -11.66
CA ALA A 52 -5.06 -16.99 -10.40
C ALA A 52 -3.52 -17.00 -10.24
N GLU A 53 -2.78 -17.27 -11.32
CA GLU A 53 -1.32 -17.22 -11.32
C GLU A 53 -0.80 -15.79 -11.13
N ALA A 54 -1.43 -14.82 -11.81
CA ALA A 54 -1.10 -13.40 -11.66
C ALA A 54 -1.29 -12.93 -10.21
N VAL A 55 -2.42 -13.29 -9.58
CA VAL A 55 -2.68 -12.97 -8.16
C VAL A 55 -1.64 -13.61 -7.25
N LYS A 56 -1.34 -14.90 -7.43
CA LYS A 56 -0.31 -15.59 -6.62
C LYS A 56 1.07 -14.97 -6.79
N SER A 57 1.42 -14.54 -8.00
CA SER A 57 2.69 -13.86 -8.26
C SER A 57 2.73 -12.49 -7.58
N PHE A 58 1.66 -11.72 -7.70
CA PHE A 58 1.55 -10.43 -7.01
C PHE A 58 1.66 -10.59 -5.49
N GLN A 59 0.98 -11.57 -4.91
CA GLN A 59 1.05 -11.86 -3.47
C GLN A 59 2.48 -12.20 -3.03
N ARG A 60 3.22 -13.03 -3.79
CA ARG A 60 4.63 -13.34 -3.49
C ARG A 60 5.50 -12.08 -3.53
N ASN A 61 5.31 -11.23 -4.53
CA ASN A 61 6.06 -9.98 -4.64
C ASN A 61 5.73 -9.03 -3.49
N LEU A 62 4.45 -8.95 -3.09
CA LEU A 62 4.02 -8.16 -1.94
C LEU A 62 4.68 -8.65 -0.64
N HIS A 63 4.62 -9.96 -0.36
CA HIS A 63 5.28 -10.52 0.83
C HIS A 63 6.79 -10.26 0.80
N GLY A 64 7.44 -10.46 -0.34
CA GLY A 64 8.86 -10.14 -0.49
C GLY A 64 9.17 -8.66 -0.25
N ALA A 65 8.29 -7.74 -0.66
CA ALA A 65 8.46 -6.32 -0.34
C ALA A 65 8.25 -6.01 1.15
N ILE A 66 7.31 -6.70 1.81
CA ILE A 66 7.11 -6.61 3.27
C ILE A 66 8.37 -7.08 4.02
N ASP A 67 8.99 -8.18 3.58
CA ASP A 67 10.24 -8.68 4.19
C ASP A 67 11.40 -7.65 4.10
N HIS A 68 11.30 -6.67 3.21
CA HIS A 68 12.27 -5.59 3.02
C HIS A 68 11.73 -4.21 3.41
N ALA A 69 10.63 -4.14 4.17
CA ALA A 69 9.97 -2.89 4.57
C ALA A 69 10.89 -1.91 5.32
N ALA A 70 11.96 -2.41 5.96
CA ALA A 70 12.99 -1.59 6.60
C ALA A 70 13.72 -0.62 5.63
N PHE A 71 13.64 -0.84 4.32
CA PHE A 71 14.16 0.07 3.30
C PHE A 71 13.01 0.56 2.40
N PRO A 72 12.32 1.66 2.78
CA PRO A 72 11.04 2.04 2.20
C PRO A 72 11.16 2.58 0.77
N ALA A 73 10.03 2.59 0.05
CA ALA A 73 9.93 3.02 -1.36
C ALA A 73 10.58 4.37 -1.64
N LEU A 74 10.45 5.34 -0.72
CA LEU A 74 11.08 6.66 -0.89
C LEU A 74 12.61 6.58 -0.89
N GLU A 75 13.20 5.71 -0.08
CA GLU A 75 14.65 5.49 -0.07
C GLU A 75 15.10 4.78 -1.34
N VAL A 76 14.35 3.76 -1.79
CA VAL A 76 14.58 3.09 -3.08
C VAL A 76 14.57 4.09 -4.24
N LEU A 77 13.55 4.94 -4.32
CA LEU A 77 13.41 5.93 -5.39
C LEU A 77 14.50 7.02 -5.32
N ARG A 78 14.90 7.45 -4.11
CA ARG A 78 16.00 8.39 -3.91
C ARG A 78 17.33 7.80 -4.37
N GLU A 79 17.62 6.56 -4.00
CA GLU A 79 18.86 5.89 -4.40
C GLU A 79 18.90 5.62 -5.91
N ALA A 80 17.78 5.19 -6.51
CA ALA A 80 17.67 5.02 -7.96
C ALA A 80 17.97 6.33 -8.71
N ARG A 81 17.46 7.47 -8.21
CA ARG A 81 17.79 8.80 -8.75
C ARG A 81 19.28 9.12 -8.58
N ARG A 82 19.88 8.84 -7.42
CA ARG A 82 21.31 9.07 -7.14
C ARG A 82 22.21 8.27 -8.08
N GLN A 83 21.78 7.07 -8.48
CA GLN A 83 22.46 6.20 -9.45
C GLN A 83 22.19 6.58 -10.92
N GLY A 84 21.49 7.69 -11.18
CA GLY A 84 21.17 8.13 -12.54
C GLY A 84 20.06 7.34 -13.22
N GLN A 85 19.27 6.58 -12.46
CA GLN A 85 18.13 5.78 -12.95
C GLN A 85 16.83 6.22 -12.28
N PRO A 86 16.38 7.49 -12.47
CA PRO A 86 15.15 7.96 -11.84
C PRO A 86 13.96 7.08 -12.24
N ARG A 87 13.19 6.65 -11.24
CA ARG A 87 11.94 5.90 -11.41
C ARG A 87 10.77 6.69 -10.82
N SER A 88 9.56 6.37 -11.28
CA SER A 88 8.32 6.96 -10.77
C SER A 88 7.31 5.85 -10.44
N ALA A 89 6.56 6.04 -9.36
CA ALA A 89 5.46 5.19 -8.93
C ALA A 89 4.26 6.07 -8.57
N PRO A 90 3.59 6.66 -9.58
CA PRO A 90 2.59 7.69 -9.36
C PRO A 90 1.25 7.14 -8.87
N VAL A 91 1.05 5.82 -8.97
CA VAL A 91 -0.19 5.18 -8.55
C VAL A 91 -0.05 4.68 -7.13
N VAL A 92 -0.79 5.30 -6.22
CA VAL A 92 -0.91 4.86 -4.83
C VAL A 92 -2.13 3.95 -4.71
N PHE A 93 -1.93 2.73 -4.23
CA PHE A 93 -3.01 1.80 -3.93
C PHE A 93 -3.18 1.69 -2.42
N ALA A 94 -4.08 2.50 -1.87
CA ALA A 94 -4.46 2.45 -0.46
C ALA A 94 -5.54 1.38 -0.27
N SER A 95 -5.26 0.38 0.57
CA SER A 95 -6.19 -0.70 0.89
C SER A 95 -6.24 -0.92 2.39
N ASN A 96 -7.44 -0.77 2.96
CA ASN A 96 -7.72 -1.04 4.38
C ASN A 96 -8.38 -2.43 4.55
N LEU A 97 -8.03 -3.39 3.69
CA LEU A 97 -8.55 -4.75 3.79
C LEU A 97 -8.06 -5.39 5.10
N GLY A 98 -8.99 -5.72 6.00
CA GLY A 98 -8.69 -6.45 7.24
C GLY A 98 -8.81 -5.63 8.53
N GLU A 99 -9.04 -4.32 8.45
CA GLU A 99 -9.42 -3.55 9.64
C GLU A 99 -10.85 -3.93 10.06
N GLU A 100 -11.06 -4.22 11.36
CA GLU A 100 -12.39 -4.21 11.95
C GLU A 100 -13.04 -2.89 11.54
N GLY A 101 -14.26 -2.95 10.99
CA GLY A 101 -14.85 -1.80 10.28
C GLY A 101 -14.67 -0.49 11.05
N PHE A 102 -14.43 0.61 10.32
CA PHE A 102 -14.04 1.94 10.81
C PHE A 102 -14.84 2.50 12.00
N VAL A 103 -15.96 1.87 12.35
CA VAL A 103 -16.87 2.27 13.41
C VAL A 103 -17.01 1.13 14.42
N PRO A 104 -16.22 1.15 15.51
CA PRO A 104 -16.39 0.22 16.63
C PRO A 104 -17.80 0.28 17.21
N ALA A 105 -18.27 -0.82 17.81
CA ALA A 105 -19.58 -0.84 18.48
C ALA A 105 -19.72 0.26 19.54
N ALA A 106 -18.66 0.47 20.34
CA ALA A 106 -18.62 1.52 21.36
C ALA A 106 -18.79 2.94 20.78
N PHE A 107 -18.31 3.18 19.55
CA PHE A 107 -18.56 4.45 18.87
C PHE A 107 -20.05 4.60 18.53
N ARG A 108 -20.68 3.56 17.97
CA ARG A 108 -22.13 3.58 17.67
C ARG A 108 -22.98 3.78 18.92
N ASP A 109 -22.62 3.15 20.02
CA ASP A 109 -23.37 3.29 21.27
C ASP A 109 -23.32 4.72 21.83
N ALA A 110 -22.20 5.42 21.63
CA ALA A 110 -21.99 6.78 22.14
C ALA A 110 -22.47 7.87 21.16
N PHE A 111 -22.29 7.66 19.86
CA PHE A 111 -22.44 8.69 18.83
C PHE A 111 -23.52 8.38 17.77
N GLY A 112 -24.10 7.18 17.79
CA GLY A 112 -25.06 6.70 16.81
C GLY A 112 -24.42 6.12 15.54
N ASP A 113 -25.25 5.83 14.54
CA ASP A 113 -24.79 5.24 13.28
C ASP A 113 -23.96 6.22 12.44
N LEU A 114 -22.86 5.73 11.85
CA LEU A 114 -22.08 6.48 10.87
C LEU A 114 -22.89 6.62 9.59
N HIS A 115 -23.24 7.87 9.24
CA HIS A 115 -23.97 8.17 7.99
C HIS A 115 -23.02 8.41 6.81
N ASP A 116 -21.99 9.24 6.99
CA ASP A 116 -21.03 9.61 5.95
C ASP A 116 -19.58 9.56 6.46
N MET A 117 -18.65 9.19 5.58
CA MET A 117 -17.21 9.25 5.84
C MET A 117 -16.47 9.72 4.59
N LEU A 118 -15.55 10.66 4.76
CA LEU A 118 -14.67 11.16 3.70
C LEU A 118 -13.22 11.00 4.13
N SER A 119 -12.45 10.30 3.30
CA SER A 119 -10.99 10.23 3.43
C SER A 119 -10.36 10.86 2.21
N GLN A 120 -9.50 11.87 2.43
CA GLN A 120 -8.79 12.59 1.38
C GLN A 120 -7.32 12.65 1.75
N THR A 121 -6.46 12.06 0.91
CA THR A 121 -5.03 12.32 0.97
C THR A 121 -4.75 13.66 0.29
N PRO A 122 -4.07 14.62 0.95
CA PRO A 122 -3.67 15.85 0.29
C PRO A 122 -2.79 15.50 -0.91
N GLN A 123 -3.23 15.82 -2.12
CA GLN A 123 -2.38 15.72 -3.30
C GLN A 123 -1.44 16.92 -3.32
N VAL A 124 -0.14 16.66 -3.38
CA VAL A 124 0.89 17.68 -3.60
C VAL A 124 1.21 17.65 -5.09
N TRP A 125 1.01 18.78 -5.77
CA TRP A 125 1.36 18.99 -7.18
C TRP A 125 2.84 19.36 -7.31
#